data_AF-A0A7C8YMJ4-F1
#
_entry.id   AF-A0A7C8YMJ4-F1
#
_cell.length_a   1.000
_cell.length_b   1.000
_cell.length_c   1.000
_cell.angle_alpha   90.00
_cell.angle_beta   90.00
_cell.angle_gamma   90.00
#
_symmetry.space_group_name_H-M   'P 1'
#
loop_
_entity.id
_entity.type
_entity.pdbx_description
1 polymer ?
#
loop_
_entity_poly.entity_id
_entity_poly.type
_entity_poly.pdbx_seq_one_letter_code
_entity_poly.pdbx_strand_id
1 'polypeptide(L)'
;LNVLLRVSSTMSNSPYILVLDCDMYCNDSNSARQAMCFYVDPRTPSSLGWVQFPQKFHNISGTDIYDSQLRTTWAIYWPGFDGLQGPVISGTNFYIRRKALFGFDIDDGMFLQHVLQLGLVGHGMSYF
;
A
#
# COMPACT_ATOMS: atom_id res chain seq x y z
N LEU A 1 -14.01 6.28 3.83
CA LEU A 1 -13.47 5.93 2.49
C LEU A 1 -14.56 5.74 1.41
N ASN A 2 -15.58 4.89 1.59
CA ASN A 2 -16.58 4.56 0.55
C ASN A 2 -17.23 5.76 -0.16
N VAL A 3 -17.64 6.79 0.59
CA VAL A 3 -18.23 8.01 0.00
C VAL A 3 -17.21 8.75 -0.86
N LEU A 4 -15.98 8.93 -0.37
CA LEU A 4 -14.89 9.56 -1.13
C LEU A 4 -14.62 8.83 -2.44
N LEU A 5 -14.67 7.49 -2.45
CA LEU A 5 -14.48 6.69 -3.66
C LEU A 5 -15.55 7.00 -4.73
N ARG A 6 -16.82 7.12 -4.33
CA ARG A 6 -17.95 7.45 -5.21
C ARG A 6 -17.87 8.89 -5.74
N VAL A 7 -17.53 9.84 -4.88
CA VAL A 7 -17.35 11.24 -5.30
C VAL A 7 -16.16 11.36 -6.27
N SER A 8 -15.04 10.73 -5.94
CA SER A 8 -13.84 10.74 -6.79
C SER A 8 -14.08 10.09 -8.15
N SER A 9 -14.89 9.02 -8.25
CA SER A 9 -15.22 8.43 -9.56
C SER A 9 -15.94 9.39 -10.50
N THR A 10 -16.70 10.34 -9.96
CA THR A 10 -17.36 11.37 -10.77
C THR A 10 -16.44 12.55 -11.05
N MET A 11 -15.61 12.96 -10.10
CA MET A 11 -14.80 14.17 -10.22
C MET A 11 -13.50 13.97 -11.02
N SER A 12 -12.68 12.99 -10.66
CA SER A 12 -11.35 12.78 -11.26
C SER A 12 -11.20 11.42 -11.93
N ASN A 13 -11.99 10.45 -11.51
CA ASN A 13 -11.96 9.06 -11.96
C ASN A 13 -10.55 8.45 -12.01
N SER A 14 -9.66 8.84 -11.08
CA SER A 14 -8.28 8.34 -11.06
C SER A 14 -8.24 6.81 -10.90
N PRO A 15 -7.45 6.07 -11.70
CA PRO A 15 -7.34 4.62 -11.60
C PRO A 15 -6.58 4.14 -10.36
N TYR A 16 -5.76 5.00 -9.76
CA TYR A 16 -4.99 4.74 -8.53
C TYR A 16 -5.36 5.75 -7.46
N ILE A 17 -5.40 5.31 -6.21
CA ILE A 17 -5.84 6.10 -5.06
C ILE A 17 -4.84 5.93 -3.93
N LEU A 18 -4.37 7.03 -3.35
CA LEU A 18 -3.61 7.03 -2.10
C LEU A 18 -4.59 7.08 -0.92
N VAL A 19 -4.43 6.15 0.01
CA VAL A 19 -5.13 6.19 1.31
C VAL A 19 -4.13 6.62 2.37
N LEU A 20 -4.45 7.72 3.04
CA LEU A 20 -3.60 8.37 4.03
C LEU A 20 -4.47 8.92 5.18
N ASP A 21 -4.07 8.62 6.41
CA ASP A 21 -4.68 9.20 7.61
C ASP A 21 -4.21 10.65 7.84
N CYS A 22 -4.96 11.39 8.64
CA CYS A 22 -4.72 12.83 8.86
C CYS A 22 -3.49 13.14 9.72
N ASP A 23 -3.00 12.16 10.47
CA ASP A 23 -1.77 12.22 11.27
C ASP A 23 -0.56 11.64 10.54
N MET A 24 -0.73 11.23 9.29
CA MET A 24 0.33 10.76 8.41
C MET A 24 0.61 11.77 7.30
N TYR A 25 1.86 11.91 6.93
CA TYR A 25 2.27 12.72 5.78
C TYR A 25 3.28 11.96 4.92
N CYS A 26 3.42 12.37 3.67
CA CYS A 26 4.41 11.79 2.79
C CYS A 26 5.76 12.49 2.97
N ASN A 27 6.75 11.81 3.53
CA ASN A 27 8.08 12.39 3.67
C ASN A 27 8.99 12.25 2.43
N ASP A 28 8.60 11.48 1.41
CA ASP A 28 9.34 11.38 0.16
C ASP A 28 8.42 11.57 -1.05
N SER A 29 8.68 12.66 -1.75
CA SER A 29 8.05 13.05 -3.01
C SER A 29 8.05 11.96 -4.10
N ASN A 30 8.96 10.98 -4.03
CA ASN A 30 9.06 9.89 -4.99
C ASN A 30 8.12 8.71 -4.69
N SER A 31 7.42 8.69 -3.55
CA SER A 31 6.60 7.55 -3.14
C SER A 31 5.55 7.15 -4.18
N ALA A 32 4.88 8.14 -4.80
CA ALA A 32 3.90 7.89 -5.86
C ALA A 32 4.56 7.24 -7.07
N ARG A 33 5.73 7.75 -7.49
CA ARG A 33 6.49 7.18 -8.61
C ARG A 33 6.92 5.75 -8.31
N GLN A 34 7.40 5.46 -7.10
CA GLN A 34 7.79 4.11 -6.71
C GLN A 34 6.61 3.14 -6.72
N ALA A 35 5.45 3.56 -6.19
CA ALA A 35 4.24 2.74 -6.26
C ALA A 35 3.85 2.45 -7.71
N MET A 36 3.94 3.47 -8.58
CA MET A 36 3.66 3.33 -10.00
C MET A 36 4.63 2.40 -10.73
N CYS A 37 5.89 2.30 -10.29
CA CYS A 37 6.82 1.32 -10.86
C CYS A 37 6.28 -0.11 -10.75
N PHE A 38 5.70 -0.50 -9.62
CA PHE A 38 5.07 -1.83 -9.47
C PHE A 38 3.84 -1.99 -10.36
N TYR A 39 3.07 -0.93 -10.57
CA TYR A 39 1.85 -1.04 -11.38
C TYR A 39 2.09 -1.09 -12.88
N VAL A 40 3.21 -0.56 -13.35
CA VAL A 40 3.55 -0.43 -14.77
C VAL A 40 4.59 -1.47 -15.21
N ASP A 41 5.34 -2.06 -14.27
CA ASP A 41 6.33 -3.09 -14.59
C ASP A 41 5.64 -4.34 -15.17
N PRO A 42 5.98 -4.76 -16.41
CA PRO A 42 5.40 -5.95 -17.03
C PRO A 42 5.74 -7.25 -16.31
N ARG A 43 6.75 -7.25 -15.43
CA ARG A 43 7.11 -8.40 -14.58
C ARG A 43 6.22 -8.52 -13.35
N THR A 44 5.56 -7.43 -12.97
CA THR A 44 4.65 -7.44 -11.83
C THR A 44 3.28 -7.97 -12.26
N PRO A 45 2.63 -8.80 -11.44
CA PRO A 45 1.34 -9.37 -11.81
C PRO A 45 0.29 -8.32 -12.15
N SER A 46 -0.49 -8.57 -13.20
CA SER A 46 -1.64 -7.73 -13.56
C SER A 46 -2.70 -7.71 -12.47
N SER A 47 -2.71 -8.70 -11.57
CA SER A 47 -3.62 -8.76 -10.42
C SER A 47 -3.17 -7.93 -9.21
N LEU A 48 -2.05 -7.17 -9.29
CA LEU A 48 -1.63 -6.30 -8.19
C LEU A 48 -2.70 -5.27 -7.83
N GLY A 49 -3.19 -5.34 -6.60
CA GLY A 49 -4.26 -4.46 -6.11
C GLY A 49 -3.76 -3.25 -5.36
N TRP A 50 -2.75 -3.41 -4.50
CA TRP A 50 -2.19 -2.31 -3.72
C TRP A 50 -0.68 -2.46 -3.45
N VAL A 51 -0.04 -1.33 -3.16
CA VAL A 51 1.36 -1.22 -2.71
C VAL A 51 1.34 -0.59 -1.32
N GLN A 52 1.80 -1.31 -0.31
CA GLN A 52 1.78 -0.87 1.09
C GLN A 52 3.16 -0.34 1.49
N PHE A 53 3.19 0.90 1.98
CA PHE A 53 4.38 1.50 2.56
C PHE A 53 4.39 1.32 4.09
N PRO A 54 5.58 1.25 4.70
CA PRO A 54 5.69 1.19 6.15
C PRO A 54 5.11 2.43 6.81
N GLN A 55 4.53 2.25 8.00
CA GLN A 55 4.11 3.36 8.87
C GLN A 55 5.23 3.69 9.84
N LYS A 56 5.66 4.95 9.85
CA LYS A 56 6.68 5.44 10.79
C LYS A 56 6.11 6.58 11.61
N PHE A 57 5.89 6.32 12.89
CA PHE A 57 5.42 7.36 13.81
C PHE A 57 6.57 8.29 14.22
N HIS A 58 6.23 9.56 14.44
CA HIS A 58 7.18 10.56 14.91
C HIS A 58 7.09 10.73 16.44
N ASN A 59 8.11 11.34 17.03
CA ASN A 59 8.16 11.68 18.47
C ASN A 59 8.04 10.47 19.42
N ILE A 60 8.68 9.36 19.05
CA ILE A 60 8.68 8.14 19.86
C ILE A 60 9.76 8.24 20.94
N SER A 61 9.44 7.79 22.15
CA SER A 61 10.40 7.71 23.26
C SER A 61 11.62 6.87 22.88
N GLY A 62 12.82 7.29 23.26
CA GLY A 62 14.05 6.50 23.05
C GLY A 62 14.01 5.13 23.75
N THR A 63 13.23 4.98 24.82
CA THR A 63 13.04 3.69 25.51
C THR A 63 12.03 2.78 24.81
N ASP A 64 11.07 3.36 24.07
CA ASP A 64 10.07 2.68 23.25
C ASP A 64 9.51 1.36 23.84
N ILE A 65 9.12 1.37 25.12
CA ILE A 65 8.71 0.15 25.84
C ILE A 65 7.42 -0.50 25.29
N TYR A 66 6.68 0.23 24.46
CA TYR A 66 5.45 -0.21 23.83
C TYR A 66 5.63 -0.64 22.36
N ASP A 67 6.86 -0.62 21.83
CA ASP A 67 7.15 -0.85 20.40
C ASP A 67 6.25 0.00 19.48
N SER A 68 6.15 1.30 19.78
CA SER A 68 5.34 2.23 18.99
C SER A 68 5.89 2.38 17.56
N GLN A 69 7.16 2.02 17.33
CA GLN A 69 7.77 1.93 16.01
C GLN A 69 7.29 0.73 15.18
N LEU A 70 6.62 -0.24 15.82
CA LEU A 70 6.19 -1.49 15.19
C LEU A 70 7.35 -2.18 14.47
N ARG A 71 8.52 -2.25 15.12
CA ARG A 71 9.80 -2.60 14.48
C ARG A 71 9.74 -3.99 13.85
N THR A 72 9.18 -4.95 14.57
CA THR A 72 9.04 -6.34 14.11
C THR A 72 8.07 -6.44 12.94
N THR A 73 6.96 -5.70 13.00
CA THR A 73 5.92 -5.75 11.97
C THR A 73 6.43 -5.30 10.61
N TRP A 74 7.07 -4.14 10.55
CA TRP A 74 7.52 -3.57 9.28
C TRP A 74 8.86 -4.11 8.80
N ALA A 75 9.74 -4.58 9.70
CA ALA A 75 11.04 -5.12 9.31
C ALA A 75 11.04 -6.62 9.03
N ILE A 76 10.13 -7.38 9.65
CA ILE A 76 10.14 -8.86 9.59
C ILE A 76 8.84 -9.39 9.00
N TYR A 77 7.69 -9.10 9.61
CA TYR A 77 6.44 -9.76 9.19
C TYR A 77 6.03 -9.36 7.78
N TRP A 78 6.05 -8.06 7.46
CA TRP A 78 5.53 -7.60 6.18
C TRP A 78 6.44 -8.05 5.04
N PRO A 79 7.78 -7.88 5.11
CA PRO A 79 8.68 -8.45 4.11
C PRO A 79 8.55 -9.97 4.00
N GLY A 80 8.31 -10.66 5.12
CA GLY A 80 8.04 -12.09 5.13
C GLY A 80 6.77 -12.47 4.36
N PHE A 81 5.70 -11.68 4.50
CA PHE A 81 4.46 -11.90 3.75
C PHE A 81 4.59 -11.59 2.26
N ASP A 82 5.45 -10.63 1.86
CA ASP A 82 5.78 -10.32 0.45
C ASP A 82 6.35 -11.54 -0.30
N GLY A 83 7.01 -12.47 0.40
CA GLY A 83 7.44 -13.75 -0.18
C GLY A 83 6.31 -14.76 -0.43
N LEU A 84 5.09 -14.50 0.05
CA LEU A 84 3.91 -15.36 -0.10
C LEU A 84 2.85 -14.69 -0.99
N GLN A 85 1.93 -13.96 -0.36
CA GLN A 85 0.82 -13.25 -1.00
C GLN A 85 0.86 -11.75 -0.72
N GLY A 86 1.91 -11.26 -0.05
CA GLY A 86 2.18 -9.89 0.33
C GLY A 86 1.47 -9.29 1.54
N PRO A 87 1.81 -8.03 1.86
CA PRO A 87 1.56 -7.41 3.18
C PRO A 87 0.13 -6.88 3.34
N VAL A 88 -0.52 -7.23 4.45
CA VAL A 88 -1.91 -6.84 4.72
C VAL A 88 -2.08 -5.31 4.71
N ILE A 89 -3.23 -4.81 4.23
CA ILE A 89 -3.60 -3.40 4.32
C ILE A 89 -3.62 -2.98 5.78
N SER A 90 -2.76 -2.02 6.13
CA SER A 90 -2.54 -1.60 7.52
C SER A 90 -3.26 -0.29 7.88
N GLY A 91 -4.30 0.08 7.14
CA GLY A 91 -5.14 1.27 7.40
C GLY A 91 -4.73 2.53 6.62
N THR A 92 -3.43 2.83 6.56
CA THR A 92 -2.88 4.02 5.89
C THR A 92 -1.59 3.70 5.11
N ASN A 93 -1.05 4.69 4.39
CA ASN A 93 0.22 4.65 3.65
C ASN A 93 0.23 3.62 2.52
N PHE A 94 -0.83 3.55 1.72
CA PHE A 94 -0.86 2.64 0.57
C PHE A 94 -1.51 3.26 -0.66
N TYR A 95 -1.00 2.87 -1.82
CA TYR A 95 -1.59 3.17 -3.11
C TYR A 95 -2.39 1.95 -3.56
N ILE A 96 -3.66 2.12 -3.91
CA ILE A 96 -4.56 1.04 -4.33
C ILE A 96 -5.14 1.30 -5.72
N ARG A 97 -5.28 0.25 -6.53
CA ARG A 97 -6.03 0.28 -7.79
C ARG A 97 -7.52 0.40 -7.49
N ARG A 98 -8.17 1.37 -8.11
CA ARG A 98 -9.62 1.59 -7.98
C ARG A 98 -10.42 0.33 -8.27
N LYS A 99 -10.05 -0.43 -9.31
CA LYS A 99 -10.75 -1.67 -9.68
C LYS A 99 -10.75 -2.71 -8.55
N ALA A 100 -9.66 -2.80 -7.78
CA ALA A 100 -9.55 -3.74 -6.66
C ALA A 100 -10.54 -3.43 -5.52
N LEU A 101 -10.98 -2.17 -5.37
CA LEU A 101 -11.94 -1.76 -4.35
C LEU A 101 -13.41 -2.10 -4.71
N PHE A 102 -13.70 -2.31 -5.98
CA PHE A 102 -15.07 -2.55 -6.46
C PHE A 102 -15.36 -4.04 -6.68
N GLY A 103 -14.38 -4.93 -6.47
CA GLY A 103 -14.56 -6.36 -6.66
C GLY A 103 -14.86 -6.75 -8.10
N PHE A 104 -14.51 -5.90 -9.09
CA PHE A 104 -14.55 -6.32 -10.49
C PHE A 104 -13.49 -7.38 -10.70
N ASP A 105 -13.91 -8.51 -11.28
CA ASP A 105 -13.02 -9.55 -11.78
C ASP A 105 -11.93 -8.86 -12.62
N ILE A 106 -10.69 -8.96 -12.15
CA ILE A 106 -9.53 -8.76 -12.99
C ILE A 106 -9.59 -9.97 -13.91
N ASP A 107 -9.94 -9.76 -15.19
CA ASP A 107 -10.16 -10.83 -16.18
C ASP A 107 -9.21 -12.01 -15.98
N ASP A 108 -9.81 -13.21 -16.05
CA ASP A 108 -9.29 -14.56 -15.78
C ASP A 108 -9.33 -15.06 -14.32
N GLY A 109 -10.53 -15.38 -13.85
CA GLY A 109 -10.77 -16.60 -13.07
C GLY A 109 -10.04 -16.74 -11.74
N MET A 110 -9.71 -15.64 -11.07
CA MET A 110 -9.00 -15.66 -9.80
C MET A 110 -9.85 -14.99 -8.73
N PHE A 111 -10.49 -15.84 -7.92
CA PHE A 111 -11.18 -15.50 -6.67
C PHE A 111 -10.42 -14.40 -5.90
N LEU A 112 -11.14 -13.64 -5.08
CA LEU A 112 -10.70 -12.58 -4.15
C LEU A 112 -9.46 -12.92 -3.27
N GLN A 113 -8.92 -14.14 -3.36
CA GLN A 113 -7.68 -14.62 -2.75
C GLN A 113 -6.39 -14.33 -3.56
N HIS A 114 -6.48 -13.77 -4.77
CA HIS A 114 -5.35 -13.67 -5.71
C HIS A 114 -5.10 -12.26 -6.26
N VAL A 115 -5.42 -11.23 -5.47
CA VAL A 115 -4.81 -9.93 -5.68
C VAL A 115 -3.35 -10.06 -5.29
N LEU A 116 -2.44 -10.24 -6.25
CA LEU A 116 -1.00 -10.41 -5.99
C LEU A 116 -0.44 -9.10 -5.45
N GLN A 117 -0.49 -8.99 -4.13
CA GLN A 117 0.05 -7.96 -3.26
C GLN A 117 1.57 -8.02 -3.37
N LEU A 118 2.15 -7.06 -4.08
CA LEU A 118 3.60 -6.99 -4.26
C LEU A 118 4.01 -5.53 -4.16
N GLY A 119 4.86 -5.29 -3.17
CA GLY A 119 5.50 -4.00 -2.98
C GLY A 119 5.46 -3.59 -1.53
N LEU A 120 6.31 -4.20 -0.72
CA LEU A 120 7.05 -3.38 0.24
C LEU A 120 8.20 -2.77 -0.50
N VAL A 121 8.29 -1.45 -0.48
CA VAL A 121 9.55 -0.79 -0.76
C VAL A 121 10.44 -0.99 0.46
N GLY A 122 11.16 -2.12 0.46
CA GLY A 122 12.09 -2.51 1.51
C GLY A 122 13.48 -2.77 0.94
N HIS A 123 14.22 -1.70 0.64
CA HIS A 123 15.66 -1.52 0.84
C HIS A 123 16.14 -0.29 0.05
N GLY A 124 16.00 0.88 0.66
CA GLY A 124 16.50 2.15 0.12
C GLY A 124 15.46 2.94 -0.67
N MET A 125 15.24 4.18 -0.23
CA MET A 125 14.45 5.24 -0.87
C MET A 125 12.94 5.23 -0.56
N SER A 126 12.48 6.37 -0.01
CA SER A 126 11.12 6.81 0.28
C SER A 126 10.43 6.34 1.54
N TYR A 127 10.18 7.29 2.45
CA TYR A 127 10.07 7.00 3.87
C TYR A 127 8.69 7.20 4.51
N PHE A 128 7.55 7.58 3.89
CA PHE A 128 6.32 8.10 4.57
C PHE A 128 6.43 8.56 6.04
#